data_AF-A0A1J4TLT7-F1
#
_entry.id   AF-A0A1J4TLT7-F1
#
_cell.length_a   1.000
_cell.length_b   1.000
_cell.length_c   1.000
_cell.angle_alpha   90.00
_cell.angle_beta   90.00
_cell.angle_gamma   90.00
#
_symmetry.space_group_name_H-M   'P 1'
#
loop_
_entity.id
_entity.type
_entity.pdbx_description
1 polymer ?
#
loop_
_entity_poly.entity_id
_entity_poly.type
_entity_poly.pdbx_seq_one_letter_code
_entity_poly.pdbx_strand_id
1 'polypeptide(L)' 'MKQIKQIKQTIVLALLIGFIMTSCNTVKAYERIKLNDKEMALVPKLSARFELQFHTYREAASGANGGKTGGGCGCN' A
#
# COMPACT_ATOMS: atom_id res chain seq x y z
N MET A 1 -37.87 -13.68 -5.57
CA MET A 1 -37.19 -12.48 -6.14
C MET A 1 -35.97 -12.00 -5.34
N LYS A 2 -36.00 -11.96 -3.99
CA LYS A 2 -34.84 -11.53 -3.16
C LYS A 2 -33.56 -12.36 -3.40
N GLN A 3 -33.68 -13.69 -3.51
CA GLN A 3 -32.52 -14.59 -3.70
C GLN A 3 -31.78 -14.34 -5.03
N ILE A 4 -32.50 -14.10 -6.13
CA ILE A 4 -31.89 -13.78 -7.44
C ILE A 4 -31.16 -12.42 -7.40
N LYS A 5 -31.67 -11.45 -6.64
CA LYS A 5 -31.03 -10.14 -6.49
C LYS A 5 -29.73 -10.23 -5.68
N GLN A 6 -29.72 -11.04 -4.63
CA GLN A 6 -28.52 -11.32 -3.82
C GLN A 6 -27.44 -12.05 -4.61
N ILE A 7 -27.80 -13.07 -5.40
CA ILE A 7 -26.86 -13.79 -6.27
C ILE A 7 -26.26 -12.87 -7.35
N LYS A 8 -27.06 -11.96 -7.93
CA LYS A 8 -26.53 -10.97 -8.88
C LYS A 8 -25.56 -9.99 -8.21
N GLN A 9 -25.82 -9.57 -6.97
CA GLN A 9 -24.92 -8.69 -6.23
C GLN A 9 -23.60 -9.37 -5.84
N THR A 10 -23.62 -10.64 -5.45
CA THR A 10 -22.39 -11.39 -5.14
C THR A 10 -21.54 -11.65 -6.37
N ILE A 11 -22.14 -11.94 -7.54
CA ILE A 11 -21.40 -12.10 -8.80
C ILE A 11 -20.70 -10.79 -9.20
N VAL A 12 -21.40 -9.66 -9.12
CA VAL A 12 -20.81 -8.35 -9.43
C VAL A 12 -19.66 -8.04 -8.49
N LEU A 13 -19.81 -8.31 -7.19
CA LEU A 13 -18.75 -8.09 -6.20
C LEU A 13 -17.52 -8.98 -6.46
N ALA A 14 -17.73 -10.26 -6.80
CA ALA A 14 -16.65 -11.19 -7.10
C ALA A 14 -15.86 -10.79 -8.36
N LEU A 15 -16.55 -10.33 -9.40
CA LEU A 15 -15.93 -9.79 -10.61
C LEU A 15 -15.08 -8.54 -10.33
N LEU A 16 -15.59 -7.66 -9.46
CA LEU A 16 -14.90 -6.43 -9.09
C LEU A 16 -13.62 -6.72 -8.31
N ILE A 17 -13.67 -7.65 -7.34
CA ILE A 17 -12.50 -8.11 -6.57
C ILE A 17 -11.46 -8.77 -7.49
N GLY A 18 -11.90 -9.62 -8.42
CA GLY A 18 -11.02 -10.26 -9.40
C GLY A 18 -10.25 -9.26 -10.28
N PHE A 19 -10.87 -8.15 -10.66
CA PHE A 19 -10.24 -7.12 -11.48
C PHE A 19 -9.07 -6.41 -10.76
N ILE A 20 -9.21 -6.14 -9.45
CA ILE A 20 -8.22 -5.39 -8.67
C ILE A 20 -6.92 -6.20 -8.49
N MET A 21 -7.02 -7.53 -8.44
CA MET A 21 -5.87 -8.41 -8.23
C MET A 21 -4.96 -8.58 -9.45
N THR A 22 -5.36 -8.09 -10.63
CA THR A 22 -4.58 -8.23 -11.88
C THR A 22 -3.35 -7.32 -11.97
N SER A 23 -3.17 -6.39 -11.03
CA SER A 23 -2.12 -5.36 -11.06
C SER A 23 -0.75 -5.83 -10.55
N CYS A 24 -0.65 -7.02 -9.94
CA CYS A 24 0.63 -7.53 -9.42
C CYS A 24 1.46 -8.17 -10.55
N ASN A 25 2.64 -7.59 -10.82
CA ASN A 25 3.55 -8.08 -11.86
C ASN A 25 4.92 -8.48 -11.27
N THR A 26 5.54 -9.51 -11.84
CA THR A 26 6.85 -10.00 -11.40
C THR A 26 7.97 -9.14 -11.96
N VAL A 27 8.88 -8.66 -11.10
CA VAL A 27 10.06 -7.89 -11.50
C VAL A 27 11.17 -8.83 -11.97
N LYS A 28 11.80 -8.52 -13.10
CA LYS A 28 12.89 -9.32 -13.65
C LYS A 28 14.09 -9.32 -12.71
N ALA A 29 14.83 -10.42 -12.64
CA ALA A 29 15.90 -10.59 -11.66
C ALA A 29 16.96 -9.47 -11.67
N TYR A 30 17.32 -8.97 -12.86
CA TYR A 30 18.31 -7.90 -13.01
C TYR A 30 17.77 -6.50 -12.62
N GLU A 31 16.45 -6.30 -12.63
CA GLU A 31 15.82 -5.03 -12.24
C GLU A 31 15.72 -4.91 -10.71
N ARG A 32 15.88 -6.02 -9.97
CA ARG A 32 15.87 -6.02 -8.50
C ARG A 32 17.00 -5.21 -7.88
N ILE A 33 18.07 -4.96 -8.63
CA ILE A 33 19.17 -4.10 -8.15
C ILE A 33 18.71 -2.65 -7.98
N LYS A 34 17.76 -2.19 -8.80
CA LYS A 34 17.15 -0.85 -8.70
C LYS A 34 16.23 -0.73 -7.49
N LEU A 35 15.58 -1.82 -7.11
CA LEU A 35 14.76 -1.87 -5.89
C LEU A 35 15.61 -1.82 -4.61
N ASN A 36 16.87 -2.26 -4.68
CA ASN A 36 17.80 -2.23 -3.56
C ASN A 36 18.67 -0.95 -3.54
N ASP A 37 18.27 0.07 -4.32
CA ASP A 37 18.92 1.37 -4.31
C ASP A 37 18.63 2.10 -2.97
N LYS A 38 19.61 2.86 -2.48
CA LYS A 38 19.48 3.69 -1.27
C LYS A 38 18.37 4.72 -1.41
N GLU A 39 18.11 5.21 -2.62
CA GLU A 39 17.02 6.16 -2.90
C GLU A 39 15.64 5.49 -2.87
N MET A 40 15.58 4.16 -3.07
CA MET A 40 14.36 3.36 -2.97
C MET A 40 14.10 2.83 -1.55
N ALA A 41 15.00 3.09 -0.61
CA ALA A 41 14.79 2.73 0.78
C ALA A 41 13.56 3.47 1.33
N LEU A 42 12.61 2.71 1.89
CA LEU A 42 11.43 3.23 2.56
C LEU A 42 11.80 3.83 3.93
N VAL A 43 12.78 4.74 3.95
CA VAL A 43 13.19 5.46 5.15
C VAL A 43 13.44 6.91 4.77
N PRO A 44 12.89 7.87 5.52
CA PRO A 44 13.14 9.25 5.21
C PRO A 44 14.61 9.59 5.46
N LYS A 45 15.17 10.40 4.55
CA LYS A 45 16.48 11.01 4.75
C LYS A 45 16.46 11.81 6.05
N LEU A 46 17.61 11.90 6.71
CA LEU A 46 17.71 12.59 8.00
C LEU A 46 17.27 14.06 7.91
N SER A 47 17.53 14.72 6.77
CA SER A 47 17.11 16.09 6.48
C SER A 47 15.59 16.29 6.43
N ALA A 48 14.83 15.26 6.04
CA ALA A 48 13.37 15.33 5.88
C ALA A 48 12.60 14.93 7.16
N ARG A 49 13.30 14.56 8.24
CA ARG A 49 12.66 14.07 9.47
C ARG A 49 11.75 15.09 10.15
N PHE A 50 12.16 16.35 10.19
CA PHE A 50 11.38 17.41 10.84
C PHE A 50 10.07 17.70 10.11
N GLU A 51 10.10 17.70 8.78
CA GLU A 51 8.92 17.90 7.93
C GLU A 51 7.94 16.72 8.08
N LEU A 52 8.44 15.49 8.06
CA LEU A 52 7.62 14.30 8.30
C LEU A 52 7.00 14.27 9.69
N GLN A 53 7.73 14.70 10.72
CA GLN A 53 7.18 14.82 12.06
C GLN A 53 6.02 15.82 12.09
N PHE A 54 6.11 16.96 11.39
CA PHE A 54 4.99 17.90 11.28
C PHE A 54 3.73 17.24 10.70
N HIS A 55 3.86 16.49 9.61
CA HIS A 55 2.75 15.74 9.01
C HIS A 55 2.19 14.66 9.94
N THR A 56 3.05 13.91 10.63
CA THR A 56 2.61 12.89 11.59
C THR A 56 1.87 13.52 12.77
N TYR A 57 2.38 14.64 13.34
CA TYR A 57 1.74 15.30 14.47
C TYR A 57 0.40 15.96 14.11
N ARG A 58 0.28 16.53 12.91
CA ARG A 58 -0.89 17.29 12.50
C ARG A 58 -1.96 16.44 11.82
N GLU A 59 -1.55 15.49 10.99
CA GLU A 59 -2.43 14.76 10.06
C GLU A 59 -2.48 13.27 10.37
N ALA A 60 -1.82 12.83 11.45
CA ALA A 60 -1.65 11.40 11.78
C ALA A 60 -1.13 10.59 10.57
N ALA A 61 -0.34 11.25 9.70
CA ALA A 61 0.21 10.63 8.50
C ALA A 61 1.08 9.43 8.91
N SER A 62 0.66 8.24 8.47
CA SER A 62 1.26 6.95 8.81
C SER A 62 1.35 6.08 7.56
N GLY A 63 2.50 5.41 7.36
CA GLY A 63 2.79 4.58 6.18
C GLY A 63 4.10 4.96 5.47
N ALA A 64 4.50 4.16 4.47
CA ALA A 64 5.66 4.38 3.57
C ALA A 64 7.08 4.43 4.18
N ASN A 65 7.25 4.36 5.51
CA ASN A 65 8.56 4.44 6.19
C ASN A 65 9.12 3.10 6.68
N GLY A 66 8.90 2.00 5.93
CA GLY A 66 9.64 0.74 6.13
C GLY A 66 9.45 0.10 7.51
N GLY A 67 8.30 0.33 8.14
CA GLY A 67 7.91 -0.27 9.41
C GLY A 67 8.53 0.33 10.68
N LYS A 68 9.42 1.33 10.59
CA LYS A 68 10.11 1.89 11.78
C LYS A 68 9.46 3.14 12.37
N THR A 69 8.60 3.85 11.62
CA THR A 69 7.93 5.08 12.10
C THR A 69 6.49 5.20 11.55
N GLY A 70 5.69 4.14 11.65
CA GLY A 70 4.36 4.10 11.02
C GLY A 70 3.43 3.04 11.63
N GLY A 71 3.29 3.04 12.95
CA GLY A 71 2.30 2.23 13.65
C GLY A 71 0.94 2.93 13.71
N GLY A 72 0.22 2.95 12.58
CA GLY A 72 -1.22 3.22 12.52
C GLY A 72 -1.90 1.97 11.94
N CYS A 73 -3.02 1.54 12.55
CA CYS A 73 -3.79 0.31 12.31
C CYS A 73 -3.14 -0.67 11.31
N GLY A 74 -2.33 -1.59 11.82
CA GLY A 74 -1.65 -2.62 11.03
C GLY A 74 -2.63 -3.60 10.40
N CYS A 75 -3.21 -3.21 9.28
CA CYS A 75 -3.77 -4.15 8.32
C CYS A 75 -2.62 -4.68 7.46
N ASN A 76 -1.96 -5.72 7.97
CA ASN A 76 -1.22 -6.67 7.14
C ASN A 76 -2.24 -7.52 6.35
#